data_AF-A0A7C9E1Q1-F1
#
_entry.id   AF-A0A7C9E1Q1-F1
#
_cell.length_a   1.000
_cell.length_b   1.000
_cell.length_c   1.000
_cell.angle_alpha   90.00
_cell.angle_beta   90.00
_cell.angle_gamma   90.00
#
_symmetry.space_group_name_H-M   'P 1'
#
loop_
_entity.id
_entity.type
_entity.pdbx_description
1 polymer ?
#
loop_
_entity_poly.entity_id
_entity_poly.type
_entity_poly.pdbx_seq_one_letter_code
_entity_poly.pdbx_strand_id
1 'polypeptide(L)'
;KAFDERKTGVKGLVDAGAEKLPSIFVRPHEDLSNEFDTCGEDLAIPVIDLTHVRQTNSQDKEIIRRVIWASKTWGFFQVVNHGIPLEVLDKVIEGVRLFHEQDVEVKKEYYSRDPSKQVW
;
A
#
# COMPACT_ATOMS: atom_id res chain seq x y z
N LYS A 1 -14.40 -18.56 7.55
CA LYS A 1 -15.72 -18.46 8.23
C LYS A 1 -15.57 -17.92 9.65
N ALA A 2 -15.04 -18.70 10.62
CA ALA A 2 -14.84 -18.22 12.00
C ALA A 2 -14.00 -16.94 12.13
N PHE A 3 -12.95 -16.81 11.29
CA PHE A 3 -12.13 -15.59 11.21
C PHE A 3 -12.96 -14.35 10.86
N ASP A 4 -13.89 -14.47 9.92
CA ASP A 4 -14.69 -13.37 9.39
C ASP A 4 -15.87 -13.02 10.28
N GLU A 5 -16.44 -14.04 10.94
CA GLU A 5 -17.50 -13.87 11.95
C GLU A 5 -17.01 -13.03 13.13
N ARG A 6 -15.71 -13.13 13.47
CA ARG A 6 -15.10 -12.30 14.52
C ARG A 6 -14.96 -10.82 14.11
N LYS A 7 -14.93 -10.53 12.80
CA LYS A 7 -14.79 -9.17 12.23
C LYS A 7 -13.63 -8.36 12.81
N THR A 8 -12.58 -9.03 13.27
CA THR A 8 -11.39 -8.41 13.89
C THR A 8 -10.24 -8.16 12.91
N GLY A 9 -10.35 -8.69 11.69
CA GLY A 9 -9.25 -8.69 10.72
C GLY A 9 -8.02 -9.47 11.20
N VAL A 10 -6.92 -9.34 10.45
CA VAL A 10 -5.65 -10.01 10.75
C VAL A 10 -5.00 -9.46 12.03
N LYS A 11 -5.19 -8.17 12.34
CA LYS A 11 -4.67 -7.58 13.59
C LYS A 11 -5.21 -8.32 14.82
N GLY A 12 -6.52 -8.57 14.91
CA GLY A 12 -7.06 -9.30 16.06
C GLY A 12 -6.71 -10.80 16.10
N LEU A 13 -6.17 -11.36 15.02
CA LEU A 13 -5.53 -12.68 15.05
C LEU A 13 -4.15 -12.59 15.71
N VAL A 14 -3.36 -11.57 15.35
CA VAL A 14 -2.04 -11.30 15.95
C VAL A 14 -2.17 -10.93 17.42
N ASP A 15 -3.06 -10.00 17.77
CA ASP A 15 -3.30 -9.55 19.15
C ASP A 15 -3.79 -10.68 20.06
N ALA A 16 -4.41 -11.72 19.49
CA ALA A 16 -4.85 -12.93 20.22
C ALA A 16 -3.73 -13.96 20.42
N GLY A 17 -2.50 -13.69 19.97
CA GLY A 17 -1.35 -14.56 20.16
C GLY A 17 -1.38 -15.83 19.29
N ALA A 18 -1.89 -15.76 18.06
CA ALA A 18 -1.96 -16.92 17.18
C ALA A 18 -0.57 -17.51 16.88
N GLU A 19 -0.34 -18.75 17.31
CA GLU A 19 0.93 -19.47 17.07
C GLU A 19 0.98 -20.20 15.71
N LYS A 20 -0.20 -20.48 15.13
CA LYS A 20 -0.33 -21.20 13.86
C LYS A 20 -1.05 -20.33 12.84
N LEU A 21 -0.50 -20.27 11.63
CA LEU A 21 -1.13 -19.57 10.51
C LEU A 21 -2.43 -20.30 10.09
N PRO A 22 -3.59 -19.64 10.10
CA PRO A 22 -4.81 -20.23 9.58
C PRO A 22 -4.64 -20.62 8.10
N SER A 23 -5.17 -21.79 7.71
CA SER A 23 -5.02 -22.33 6.35
C SER A 23 -5.55 -21.41 5.25
N ILE A 24 -6.49 -20.51 5.56
CA ILE A 24 -7.01 -19.50 4.64
C ILE A 24 -5.96 -18.47 4.17
N PHE A 25 -4.83 -18.34 4.87
CA PHE A 25 -3.71 -17.48 4.49
C PHE A 25 -2.55 -18.25 3.86
N VAL A 26 -2.63 -19.58 3.81
CA VAL A 26 -1.61 -20.42 3.18
C VAL A 26 -1.82 -20.39 1.68
N ARG A 27 -0.83 -19.87 0.95
CA ARG A 27 -0.84 -19.88 -0.52
C ARG A 27 -0.41 -21.25 -1.07
N PRO A 28 -0.94 -21.68 -2.23
CA PRO A 28 -0.45 -22.86 -2.94
C PRO A 28 1.05 -22.77 -3.23
N HIS A 29 1.73 -23.92 -3.27
CA HIS A 29 3.18 -23.99 -3.51
C HIS A 29 3.60 -23.36 -4.85
N GLU A 30 2.75 -23.46 -5.87
CA GLU A 30 2.98 -22.92 -7.22
C GLU A 30 3.15 -21.38 -7.22
N ASP A 31 2.43 -20.68 -6.33
CA ASP A 31 2.55 -19.23 -6.17
C ASP A 31 3.86 -18.83 -5.47
N LEU A 32 4.41 -19.71 -4.63
CA LEU A 32 5.61 -19.45 -3.84
C LEU A 32 6.89 -19.66 -4.63
N SER A 33 6.90 -20.61 -5.57
CA SER A 33 8.08 -20.92 -6.39
C SER A 33 8.47 -19.80 -7.35
N ASN A 34 7.53 -18.93 -7.75
CA ASN A 34 7.78 -17.86 -8.72
C ASN A 34 8.33 -16.57 -8.09
N GLU A 35 8.29 -16.42 -6.76
CA GLU A 35 8.66 -15.18 -6.07
C GLU A 35 10.17 -15.04 -5.83
N PHE A 36 10.90 -16.15 -5.73
CA PHE A 36 12.33 -16.14 -5.42
C PHE A 36 13.23 -16.11 -6.66
N ASP A 37 12.69 -16.30 -7.86
CA ASP A 37 13.46 -16.44 -9.11
C ASP A 37 13.64 -15.13 -9.90
N THR A 38 13.07 -14.00 -9.46
CA THR A 38 13.02 -12.78 -10.29
C THR A 38 13.61 -11.50 -9.70
N CYS A 39 14.29 -11.55 -8.54
CA CYS A 39 15.07 -10.41 -8.11
C CYS A 39 16.44 -10.39 -8.81
N GLY A 40 16.43 -10.03 -10.10
CA GLY A 40 17.66 -9.59 -10.76
C GLY A 40 18.20 -8.37 -10.02
N GLU A 41 19.48 -8.36 -9.70
CA GLU A 41 20.16 -7.37 -8.84
C GLU A 41 20.08 -5.90 -9.34
N ASP A 42 19.42 -5.64 -10.48
CA ASP A 42 19.42 -4.35 -11.18
C ASP A 42 18.02 -3.71 -11.38
N LEU A 43 16.95 -4.24 -10.79
CA LEU A 43 15.61 -3.65 -10.94
C LEU A 43 15.41 -2.46 -9.97
N ALA A 44 15.99 -1.31 -10.32
CA ALA A 44 15.76 -0.05 -9.60
C ALA A 44 14.46 0.63 -10.09
N ILE A 45 13.47 0.74 -9.18
CA ILE A 45 12.22 1.45 -9.43
C ILE A 45 12.51 2.90 -9.83
N PRO A 46 11.92 3.43 -10.92
CA PRO A 46 12.13 4.81 -11.32
C PRO A 46 11.72 5.81 -10.23
N VAL A 47 12.59 6.77 -9.92
CA VAL A 47 12.30 7.89 -9.02
C VAL A 47 12.22 9.18 -9.82
N ILE A 48 11.08 9.88 -9.77
CA ILE A 48 10.84 11.14 -10.48
C ILE A 48 10.86 12.29 -9.48
N ASP A 49 11.77 13.24 -9.71
CA ASP A 49 11.90 14.46 -8.90
C ASP A 49 11.03 15.58 -9.49
N LEU A 50 10.13 16.13 -8.68
CA LEU A 50 9.22 17.22 -9.06
C LEU A 50 9.67 18.61 -8.58
N THR A 51 10.88 18.77 -8.05
CA THR A 51 11.42 20.07 -7.58
C THR A 51 11.20 21.20 -8.59
N HIS A 52 11.43 20.89 -9.88
CA HIS A 52 11.38 21.87 -10.96
C HIS A 52 10.08 21.86 -11.77
N VAL A 53 9.03 21.20 -11.27
CA VAL A 53 7.75 21.18 -11.96
C VAL A 53 7.15 22.59 -11.99
N ARG A 54 6.63 22.97 -13.15
CA ARG A 54 6.07 24.30 -13.46
C ARG A 54 7.05 25.46 -13.35
N GLN A 55 8.36 25.20 -13.37
CA GLN A 55 9.37 26.26 -13.36
C GLN A 55 9.69 26.76 -14.77
N THR A 56 9.89 25.85 -15.74
CA THR A 56 10.18 26.19 -17.15
C THR A 56 9.57 25.18 -18.12
N ASN A 57 9.24 25.63 -19.33
CA ASN A 57 8.72 24.75 -20.39
C ASN A 57 9.66 23.59 -20.76
N SER A 58 10.97 23.73 -20.57
CA SER A 58 11.96 22.67 -20.85
C SER A 58 12.00 21.63 -19.75
N GLN A 59 12.02 22.04 -18.48
CA GLN A 59 12.00 21.13 -17.33
C GLN A 59 10.69 20.36 -17.25
N ASP A 60 9.56 21.01 -17.52
CA ASP A 60 8.25 20.37 -17.54
C ASP A 60 8.17 19.26 -18.58
N LYS A 61 8.68 19.52 -19.80
CA LYS A 61 8.74 18.51 -20.85
C LYS A 61 9.59 17.31 -20.44
N GLU A 62 10.67 17.53 -19.70
CA GLU A 62 11.52 16.44 -19.23
C GLU A 62 10.84 15.58 -18.17
N ILE A 63 10.22 16.21 -17.17
CA ILE A 63 9.43 15.51 -16.15
C ILE A 63 8.31 14.69 -16.81
N ILE A 64 7.57 15.29 -17.75
CA ILE A 64 6.50 14.61 -18.51
C ILE A 64 7.05 13.39 -19.26
N ARG A 65 8.21 13.51 -19.94
CA ARG A 65 8.85 12.37 -20.62
C ARG A 65 9.19 11.24 -19.66
N ARG A 66 9.75 11.56 -18.48
CA ARG A 66 10.09 10.57 -17.46
C ARG A 66 8.85 9.87 -16.91
N VAL A 67 7.76 10.61 -16.66
CA VAL A 67 6.47 10.04 -16.25
C VAL A 67 5.93 9.09 -17.32
N ILE A 68 5.90 9.52 -18.59
CA ILE A 68 5.42 8.68 -19.70
C ILE A 68 6.26 7.41 -19.83
N TRP A 69 7.58 7.53 -19.77
CA TRP A 69 8.49 6.38 -19.85
C TRP A 69 8.27 5.41 -18.69
N ALA A 70 8.23 5.89 -17.44
CA ALA A 70 8.03 5.04 -16.28
C ALA A 70 6.66 4.35 -16.30
N SER A 71 5.59 5.07 -16.65
CA SER A 71 4.26 4.48 -16.80
C SER A 71 4.20 3.40 -17.88
N LYS A 72 4.90 3.57 -19.01
CA LYS A 72 4.89 2.60 -20.12
C LYS A 72 5.80 1.40 -19.90
N THR A 73 6.96 1.61 -19.30
CA THR A 73 7.99 0.58 -19.15
C THR A 73 7.84 -0.19 -17.84
N TRP A 74 7.48 0.50 -16.75
CA TRP A 74 7.40 -0.08 -15.41
C TRP A 74 5.95 -0.24 -14.92
N GLY A 75 5.03 0.61 -15.36
CA GLY A 75 3.67 0.67 -14.83
C GLY A 75 3.56 1.29 -13.44
N PHE A 76 4.70 1.59 -12.79
CA PHE A 76 4.78 2.29 -11.50
C PHE A 76 6.11 3.03 -11.35
N PHE A 77 6.14 4.01 -10.44
CA PHE A 77 7.32 4.81 -10.10
C PHE A 77 7.14 5.48 -8.74
N GLN A 78 8.24 5.95 -8.16
CA GLN A 78 8.25 6.78 -6.97
C GLN A 78 8.36 8.26 -7.34
N VAL A 79 7.83 9.14 -6.51
CA VAL A 79 7.90 10.59 -6.70
C VAL A 79 8.52 11.22 -5.46
N VAL A 80 9.46 12.14 -5.67
CA VAL A 80 10.06 12.97 -4.61
C VAL A 80 9.84 14.45 -4.91
N ASN A 81 9.92 15.29 -3.87
CA ASN A 81 9.70 16.74 -3.98
C ASN A 81 8.33 17.10 -4.61
N HIS A 82 7.30 16.30 -4.32
CA HIS A 82 5.93 16.47 -4.85
C HIS A 82 5.16 17.67 -4.26
N GLY A 83 5.78 18.44 -3.35
CA GLY A 83 5.19 19.64 -2.75
C GLY A 83 4.16 19.39 -1.65
N ILE A 84 3.95 18.13 -1.23
CA ILE A 84 3.12 17.82 -0.06
C ILE A 84 4.04 17.87 1.17
N PRO A 85 3.70 18.66 2.21
CA PRO A 85 4.52 18.74 3.42
C PRO A 85 4.65 17.38 4.11
N LEU A 86 5.85 17.08 4.62
CA LEU A 86 6.12 15.83 5.33
C LEU A 86 5.20 15.63 6.55
N GLU A 87 4.90 16.71 7.27
CA GLU A 87 3.98 16.70 8.41
C GLU A 87 2.57 16.18 8.05
N VAL A 88 2.11 16.39 6.80
CA VAL A 88 0.83 15.86 6.33
C VAL A 88 0.92 14.35 6.16
N LEU A 89 2.01 13.84 5.58
CA LEU A 89 2.25 12.41 5.42
C LEU A 89 2.35 11.72 6.79
N ASP A 90 3.08 12.32 7.73
CA ASP A 90 3.22 11.82 9.10
C ASP A 90 1.87 11.74 9.81
N LYS A 91 1.04 12.79 9.70
CA LYS A 91 -0.33 12.80 10.26
C LYS A 91 -1.24 11.75 9.63
N VAL A 92 -1.10 11.47 8.32
CA VAL A 92 -1.86 10.40 7.66
C VAL A 92 -1.43 9.04 8.20
N ILE A 93 -0.13 8.77 8.28
CA ILE A 93 0.41 7.52 8.84
C ILE A 93 -0.05 7.34 10.29
N GLU A 94 0.05 8.40 11.10
CA GLU A 94 -0.43 8.40 12.47
C GLU A 94 -1.93 8.15 12.55
N GLY A 95 -2.75 8.81 11.73
CA GLY A 95 -4.19 8.62 11.69
C GLY A 95 -4.59 7.19 11.32
N VAL A 96 -3.93 6.59 10.33
CA VAL A 96 -4.13 5.17 9.96
C VAL A 96 -3.77 4.26 11.13
N ARG A 97 -2.65 4.51 11.81
CA ARG A 97 -2.24 3.74 12.99
C ARG A 97 -3.27 3.86 14.10
N LEU A 98 -3.65 5.09 14.46
CA LEU A 98 -4.62 5.37 15.52
C LEU A 98 -5.97 4.68 15.25
N PHE A 99 -6.46 4.73 14.01
CA PHE A 99 -7.67 4.00 13.63
C PHE A 99 -7.53 2.49 13.87
N HIS A 100 -6.42 1.87 13.43
CA HIS A 100 -6.22 0.43 13.60
C HIS A 100 -5.95 0.01 15.06
N GLU A 101 -5.50 0.92 15.92
CA GLU A 101 -5.33 0.67 17.37
C GLU A 101 -6.58 0.92 18.21
N GLN A 102 -7.68 1.44 17.63
CA GLN A 102 -8.94 1.55 18.35
C GLN A 102 -9.51 0.19 18.76
N ASP A 103 -10.45 0.25 19.72
CA ASP A 103 -11.24 -0.90 20.16
C ASP A 103 -11.89 -1.62 18.98
N VAL A 104 -11.94 -2.95 19.09
CA VAL A 104 -12.49 -3.80 18.03
C VAL A 104 -13.95 -3.46 17.72
N GLU A 105 -14.75 -3.10 18.72
CA GLU A 105 -16.18 -2.81 18.51
C GLU A 105 -16.38 -1.58 17.63
N VAL A 106 -15.55 -0.55 17.77
CA VAL A 106 -15.57 0.62 16.90
C VAL A 106 -15.22 0.23 15.46
N LYS A 107 -14.14 -0.52 15.27
CA LYS A 107 -13.70 -0.95 13.93
C LYS A 107 -14.69 -1.90 13.23
N LYS A 108 -15.48 -2.67 13.99
CA LYS A 108 -16.47 -3.60 13.44
C LYS A 108 -17.59 -2.89 12.69
N GLU A 109 -17.89 -1.64 13.04
CA GLU A 109 -18.89 -0.82 12.34
C GLU A 109 -18.47 -0.59 10.87
N TYR A 110 -17.17 -0.47 10.63
CA TYR A 110 -16.56 -0.27 9.32
C TYR A 110 -16.22 -1.56 8.57
N TYR A 111 -16.43 -2.74 9.19
CA TYR A 111 -16.13 -4.01 8.54
C TYR A 111 -17.23 -4.38 7.53
N SER A 112 -16.83 -4.51 6.26
CA SER A 112 -17.68 -5.04 5.19
C SER A 112 -16.90 -6.00 4.30
N ARG A 113 -17.59 -7.08 3.90
CA ARG A 113 -17.17 -7.95 2.78
C ARG A 113 -17.97 -7.71 1.51
N ASP A 114 -19.00 -6.89 1.63
CA ASP A 114 -19.81 -6.47 0.50
C ASP A 114 -19.14 -5.25 -0.14
N PRO A 115 -18.63 -5.36 -1.38
CA PRO A 115 -17.98 -4.25 -2.07
C PRO A 115 -18.97 -3.14 -2.46
N SER A 116 -20.27 -3.41 -2.46
CA SER A 116 -21.31 -2.42 -2.75
C SER A 116 -21.73 -1.62 -1.50
N LYS A 117 -21.40 -2.13 -0.31
CA LYS A 117 -21.73 -1.45 0.94
C LYS A 117 -20.72 -0.35 1.21
N GLN A 118 -21.20 0.88 1.23
CA GLN A 118 -20.41 2.00 1.71
C GLN A 118 -20.28 1.94 3.24
N VAL A 119 -19.05 2.05 3.71
CA VAL A 119 -18.71 2.20 5.12
C VAL A 119 -18.18 3.62 5.28
N TRP A 120 -18.90 4.45 6.01
CA TRP A 120 -18.57 5.86 6.27
C TRP A 120 -18.53 6.11 7.76
#